data_AF-A0A934DZ89-F1
#
_entry.id   AF-A0A934DZ89-F1
#
_cell.length_a   1.000
_cell.length_b   1.000
_cell.length_c   1.000
_cell.angle_alpha   90.00
_cell.angle_beta   90.00
_cell.angle_gamma   90.00
#
_symmetry.space_group_name_H-M   'P 1'
#
loop_
_entity.id
_entity.type
_entity.pdbx_description
1 polymer ?
#
loop_
_entity_poly.entity_id
_entity_poly.type
_entity_poly.pdbx_seq_one_letter_code
_entity_poly.pdbx_strand_id
1 'polypeptide(L)'
;MTQANQLRYAVALWIGYGICGCATADTTPESPQPPAADAADSSSDAPVSDTSGFDQTVLPCSKGQIMCDGTIAKTCDSTGGWYNPVDCAKDGKPCIDGYGCTQCIPGAGSCAGGIAQVCRADGTGYATFECDPVQGMDCQPEGCKGACAWASLGPSYIGCDYFPTVTLNPVWPMFNFAVVVGNTSDKQASITITKGSETLVNKTLEPGALTTIKLPWVDDLKGPAQDENTIVKNDPGGTRVVKAGAYRLRSNQPVTVYQFSALEYTFDPAPADCPPAGADPQYVKCDAYTNDASLLLPAHTLTGSYATLSWPSLFKAAGFIAITATQDGTKVKLVDPVGSDSFAPGGGIDGMGKGEVTLDAGDVLEVLARHDQGSGTWGPDISGTRVQADKPVQVISGHACALVPSPSTAACDHLEQSMFPIETIGKDYYVTVPSSPSGLQPQVVRIMAIEPNTSLMFDPQLHDPTSLSPGDGPLQLEDIKQDLHIIASGPVLVAQYMEGGSLMSDGKGDPSESLAIPTPQFRKDYLFLAPATYDQSYVNVIAPPGTAITLDGQPLAPSDFAPIGTGGTMSVARKLLAPTEVHKIESAQKFGIVVYGFGDYTTYMYPGGLDLERITAAPPPK
;
A
#
# COMPACT_ATOMS: atom_id res chain seq x y z
N MET A 1 -37.01 -20.54 -32.03
CA MET A 1 -36.35 -20.87 -30.75
C MET A 1 -34.88 -21.20 -31.07
N THR A 2 -34.10 -20.31 -31.70
CA THR A 2 -33.31 -19.17 -31.19
C THR A 2 -32.19 -19.56 -30.21
N GLN A 3 -31.04 -19.93 -30.76
CA GLN A 3 -29.70 -19.30 -30.61
C GLN A 3 -29.33 -18.57 -29.29
N ALA A 4 -29.82 -19.02 -28.13
CA ALA A 4 -29.57 -18.37 -26.83
C ALA A 4 -28.88 -19.27 -25.77
N ASN A 5 -28.41 -20.48 -26.12
CA ASN A 5 -27.86 -21.45 -25.15
C ASN A 5 -26.39 -21.87 -25.40
N GLN A 6 -25.61 -21.06 -26.12
CA GLN A 6 -24.18 -21.34 -26.41
C GLN A 6 -23.22 -20.27 -25.85
N LEU A 7 -23.66 -19.49 -24.86
CA LEU A 7 -22.90 -18.38 -24.27
C LEU A 7 -22.91 -18.42 -22.73
N ARG A 8 -22.69 -19.61 -22.15
CA ARG A 8 -22.47 -19.77 -20.71
C ARG A 8 -21.28 -20.72 -20.50
N TYR A 9 -20.29 -20.20 -19.76
CA TYR A 9 -19.05 -20.83 -19.29
C TYR A 9 -17.90 -20.91 -20.30
N ALA A 10 -17.03 -19.90 -20.23
CA ALA A 10 -15.74 -19.86 -20.91
C ALA A 10 -14.72 -19.12 -20.02
N VAL A 11 -14.22 -19.79 -18.98
CA VAL A 11 -12.87 -19.57 -18.40
C VAL A 11 -12.38 -20.92 -17.83
N ALA A 12 -12.36 -21.95 -18.66
CA ALA A 12 -11.58 -23.18 -18.49
C ALA A 12 -11.72 -24.00 -19.77
N LEU A 13 -10.60 -24.55 -20.25
CA LEU A 13 -10.43 -25.43 -21.42
C LEU A 13 -10.62 -24.84 -22.81
N TRP A 14 -9.49 -24.49 -23.46
CA TRP A 14 -9.14 -24.94 -24.82
C TRP A 14 -7.62 -24.88 -25.01
N ILE A 15 -6.91 -26.01 -24.81
CA ILE A 15 -5.65 -26.28 -25.53
C ILE A 15 -5.74 -27.69 -26.10
N GLY A 16 -6.03 -27.75 -27.40
CA GLY A 16 -5.85 -28.94 -28.22
C GLY A 16 -4.40 -29.06 -28.67
N TYR A 17 -3.85 -30.25 -28.48
CA TYR A 17 -2.54 -30.70 -28.94
C TYR A 17 -2.21 -30.30 -30.39
N GLY A 18 -1.02 -29.74 -30.59
CA GLY A 18 -0.37 -29.55 -31.88
C GLY A 18 1.11 -29.91 -31.78
N ILE A 19 1.42 -31.18 -32.02
CA ILE A 19 2.76 -31.75 -32.04
C ILE A 19 3.53 -31.16 -33.23
N CYS A 20 4.65 -30.49 -32.98
CA CYS A 20 5.67 -30.21 -33.99
C CYS A 20 6.92 -31.00 -33.63
N GLY A 21 7.22 -32.03 -34.43
CA GLY A 21 8.47 -32.76 -34.34
C GLY A 21 9.56 -32.06 -35.14
N CYS A 22 10.77 -32.00 -34.58
CA CYS A 22 11.99 -32.12 -35.37
C CYS A 22 13.16 -32.57 -34.48
N ALA A 23 14.08 -33.26 -35.13
CA ALA A 23 15.01 -34.22 -34.56
C ALA A 23 16.27 -33.59 -33.92
N THR A 24 16.72 -34.29 -32.89
CA THR A 24 18.09 -34.54 -32.41
C THR A 24 19.27 -33.97 -33.22
N ALA A 25 20.24 -33.39 -32.51
CA ALA A 25 21.65 -33.72 -32.69
C ALA A 25 22.45 -33.48 -31.40
N ASP A 26 23.00 -34.57 -30.87
CA ASP A 26 24.11 -34.65 -29.92
C ASP A 26 25.35 -33.91 -30.44
N THR A 27 26.16 -33.34 -29.53
CA THR A 27 27.58 -33.69 -29.31
C THR A 27 28.27 -32.67 -28.38
N THR A 28 28.58 -33.09 -27.16
CA THR A 28 29.83 -32.75 -26.44
C THR A 28 30.90 -33.81 -26.80
N PRO A 29 32.21 -33.74 -26.44
CA PRO A 29 32.89 -32.84 -25.49
C PRO A 29 34.30 -32.34 -25.93
N GLU A 30 34.92 -31.41 -25.18
CA GLU A 30 36.25 -31.61 -24.53
C GLU A 30 36.83 -30.32 -23.92
N SER A 31 37.47 -30.51 -22.76
CA SER A 31 38.32 -29.59 -22.00
C SER A 31 39.74 -29.54 -22.61
N PRO A 32 40.52 -28.48 -22.36
CA PRO A 32 41.73 -28.72 -21.57
C PRO A 32 42.09 -27.61 -20.57
N GLN A 33 42.77 -28.06 -19.50
CA GLN A 33 43.35 -27.30 -18.38
C GLN A 33 44.83 -26.86 -18.70
N PRO A 34 45.59 -26.20 -17.78
CA PRO A 34 46.23 -24.90 -17.95
C PRO A 34 47.77 -24.96 -18.11
N PRO A 35 48.47 -23.81 -18.01
CA PRO A 35 49.64 -23.80 -17.11
C PRO A 35 49.76 -22.54 -16.23
N ALA A 36 50.43 -22.75 -15.08
CA ALA A 36 50.85 -21.76 -14.10
C ALA A 36 52.24 -21.18 -14.40
N ALA A 37 52.55 -19.98 -13.89
CA ALA A 37 53.69 -19.69 -12.99
C ALA A 37 53.97 -18.17 -12.84
N ASP A 38 53.97 -17.74 -11.57
CA ASP A 38 54.92 -16.84 -10.87
C ASP A 38 55.42 -15.53 -11.49
N ALA A 39 55.23 -14.41 -10.77
CA ALA A 39 56.27 -13.83 -9.91
C ALA A 39 55.80 -12.52 -9.24
N ALA A 40 56.18 -12.38 -7.97
CA ALA A 40 56.02 -11.20 -7.11
C ALA A 40 56.97 -10.05 -7.50
N ASP A 41 56.63 -8.80 -7.17
CA ASP A 41 57.14 -8.10 -5.96
C ASP A 41 57.09 -6.56 -6.07
N SER A 42 57.01 -5.92 -4.90
CA SER A 42 57.34 -4.54 -4.54
C SER A 42 56.30 -3.43 -4.73
N SER A 43 55.49 -3.27 -3.68
CA SER A 43 54.89 -2.02 -3.23
C SER A 43 55.96 -1.02 -2.76
N SER A 44 55.89 0.23 -3.22
CA SER A 44 56.53 1.36 -2.54
C SER A 44 55.55 2.52 -2.47
N ASP A 45 55.29 2.96 -1.25
CA ASP A 45 54.49 4.14 -0.89
C ASP A 45 55.20 5.43 -1.30
N ALA A 46 54.46 6.32 -1.98
CA ALA A 46 54.69 7.76 -1.91
C ALA A 46 53.36 8.49 -2.19
N PRO A 47 53.07 9.59 -1.47
CA PRO A 47 51.76 10.22 -1.45
C PRO A 47 51.51 10.99 -2.75
N VAL A 48 50.40 10.68 -3.42
CA VAL A 48 49.92 11.51 -4.52
C VAL A 48 49.27 12.75 -3.94
N SER A 49 49.94 13.89 -4.13
CA SER A 49 49.37 15.21 -3.93
C SER A 49 48.22 15.41 -4.92
N ASP A 50 46.99 15.22 -4.46
CA ASP A 50 45.81 15.58 -5.24
C ASP A 50 45.61 17.11 -5.16
N THR A 51 46.16 17.82 -6.13
CA THR A 51 45.71 19.16 -6.47
C THR A 51 44.57 19.03 -7.47
N SER A 52 43.38 18.72 -6.97
CA SER A 52 42.11 19.02 -7.64
C SER A 52 41.16 19.62 -6.60
N GLY A 53 41.29 20.93 -6.40
CA GLY A 53 40.32 21.71 -5.64
C GLY A 53 38.99 21.71 -6.39
N PHE A 54 38.13 20.75 -6.09
CA PHE A 54 36.69 20.95 -6.22
C PHE A 54 36.29 21.88 -5.07
N ASP A 55 36.20 23.17 -5.39
CA ASP A 55 35.47 24.13 -4.59
C ASP A 55 34.00 23.66 -4.54
N GLN A 56 33.69 22.79 -3.59
CA GLN A 56 32.32 22.68 -3.11
C GLN A 56 32.02 24.03 -2.47
N THR A 57 31.48 24.94 -3.28
CA THR A 57 30.78 26.10 -2.76
C THR A 57 29.66 25.55 -1.89
N VAL A 58 29.93 25.45 -0.58
CA VAL A 58 28.92 25.13 0.43
C VAL A 58 27.92 26.27 0.35
N LEU A 59 26.82 26.04 -0.35
CA LEU A 59 25.75 27.00 -0.43
C LEU A 59 25.27 27.29 1.00
N PRO A 60 25.08 28.57 1.37
CA PRO A 60 24.67 28.95 2.74
C PRO A 60 23.37 28.28 3.21
N CYS A 61 22.53 27.86 2.27
CA CYS A 61 21.26 27.19 2.50
C CYS A 61 20.90 26.33 1.29
N SER A 62 20.02 25.35 1.50
CA SER A 62 19.49 24.52 0.42
C SER A 62 18.30 25.20 -0.26
N LYS A 63 18.19 25.10 -1.58
CA LYS A 63 17.06 25.68 -2.34
C LYS A 63 15.72 25.27 -1.70
N GLY A 64 14.85 26.25 -1.44
CA GLY A 64 13.54 26.06 -0.83
C GLY A 64 13.54 26.04 0.70
N GLN A 65 14.71 26.00 1.36
CA GLN A 65 14.80 26.16 2.81
C GLN A 65 14.19 27.51 3.22
N ILE A 66 13.49 27.54 4.35
CA ILE A 66 12.88 28.75 4.90
C ILE A 66 13.59 29.12 6.20
N MET A 67 13.88 30.41 6.39
CA MET A 67 14.46 30.97 7.62
C MET A 67 13.67 32.20 8.04
N CYS A 68 13.59 32.44 9.33
CA CYS A 68 12.95 33.58 9.97
C CYS A 68 13.98 34.54 10.56
N ASP A 69 13.94 35.78 10.10
CA ASP A 69 14.68 36.91 10.65
C ASP A 69 13.69 37.80 11.42
N GLY A 70 13.53 37.51 12.72
CA GLY A 70 12.46 38.07 13.53
C GLY A 70 11.09 37.61 13.02
N THR A 71 10.29 38.53 12.48
CA THR A 71 8.96 38.23 11.91
C THR A 71 8.99 37.99 10.40
N ILE A 72 10.16 38.10 9.76
CA ILE A 72 10.30 38.02 8.31
C ILE A 72 10.76 36.62 7.89
N ALA A 73 9.89 35.88 7.22
CA ALA A 73 10.26 34.63 6.56
C ALA A 73 10.97 34.92 5.23
N LYS A 74 12.06 34.21 4.96
CA LYS A 74 12.82 34.27 3.70
C LYS A 74 13.01 32.85 3.17
N THR A 75 12.94 32.68 1.86
CA THR A 75 13.18 31.38 1.19
C THR A 75 14.56 31.39 0.54
N CYS A 76 15.25 30.26 0.54
CA CYS A 76 16.56 30.12 -0.09
C CYS A 76 16.41 29.80 -1.59
N ASP A 77 17.11 30.55 -2.45
CA ASP A 77 17.12 30.30 -3.90
C ASP A 77 18.13 29.22 -4.31
N SER A 78 18.20 28.92 -5.60
CA SER A 78 19.14 27.94 -6.16
C SER A 78 20.60 28.38 -6.11
N THR A 79 20.89 29.63 -5.77
CA THR A 79 22.24 30.20 -5.62
C THR A 79 22.67 30.33 -4.16
N GLY A 80 21.85 29.84 -3.22
CA GLY A 80 22.12 29.93 -1.78
C GLY A 80 21.84 31.31 -1.18
N GLY A 81 21.08 32.15 -1.89
CA GLY A 81 20.65 33.48 -1.45
C GLY A 81 19.25 33.45 -0.82
N TRP A 82 19.03 34.27 0.21
CA TRP A 82 17.72 34.45 0.83
C TRP A 82 16.90 35.51 0.08
N TYR A 83 15.71 35.14 -0.41
CA TYR A 83 14.81 35.99 -1.19
C TYR A 83 13.35 35.87 -0.69
N ASN A 84 12.42 36.58 -1.35
CA ASN A 84 10.98 36.59 -1.04
C ASN A 84 10.64 36.86 0.45
N PRO A 85 10.99 38.04 0.99
CA PRO A 85 10.67 38.36 2.37
C PRO A 85 9.15 38.45 2.58
N VAL A 86 8.61 37.65 3.49
CA VAL A 86 7.22 37.69 3.93
C VAL A 86 7.19 38.06 5.41
N ASP A 87 6.57 39.19 5.74
CA ASP A 87 6.43 39.64 7.13
C ASP A 87 5.18 39.00 7.76
N CYS A 88 5.41 37.97 8.58
CA CYS A 88 4.36 37.19 9.24
C CYS A 88 3.55 38.03 10.24
N ALA A 89 4.14 39.11 10.78
CA ALA A 89 3.46 39.98 11.73
C ALA A 89 2.26 40.72 11.11
N LYS A 90 2.25 40.92 9.78
CA LYS A 90 1.12 41.56 9.08
C LYS A 90 -0.19 40.79 9.24
N ASP A 91 -0.10 39.47 9.33
CA ASP A 91 -1.23 38.58 9.53
C ASP A 91 -1.35 38.07 10.98
N GLY A 92 -0.56 38.62 11.91
CA GLY A 92 -0.51 38.17 13.30
C GLY A 92 0.05 36.75 13.49
N LYS A 93 0.83 36.26 12.51
CA LYS A 93 1.36 34.90 12.49
C LYS A 93 2.77 34.82 13.07
N PRO A 94 3.12 33.77 13.84
CA PRO A 94 4.51 33.48 14.17
C PRO A 94 5.31 33.15 12.90
N CYS A 95 6.55 33.66 12.84
CA CYS A 95 7.55 33.18 11.90
C CYS A 95 8.32 32.05 12.59
N ILE A 96 8.32 30.86 12.00
CA ILE A 96 9.04 29.69 12.51
C ILE A 96 10.07 29.23 11.48
N ASP A 97 11.33 29.09 11.88
CA ASP A 97 12.39 28.57 11.01
C ASP A 97 11.99 27.23 10.38
N GLY A 98 12.24 27.07 9.09
CA GLY A 98 11.82 25.91 8.30
C GLY A 98 10.38 25.94 7.80
N TYR A 99 9.48 26.71 8.42
CA TYR A 99 8.04 26.74 8.08
C TYR A 99 7.55 28.10 7.56
N GLY A 100 8.21 29.19 7.93
CA GLY A 100 7.80 30.55 7.59
C GLY A 100 6.59 31.00 8.42
N CYS A 101 5.63 31.67 7.77
CA CYS A 101 4.46 32.25 8.46
C CYS A 101 3.41 31.19 8.77
N THR A 102 3.40 30.73 10.01
CA THR A 102 2.50 29.67 10.50
C THR A 102 1.34 30.25 11.29
N GLN A 103 0.20 29.56 11.35
CA GLN A 103 -0.95 29.95 12.18
C GLN A 103 -0.69 29.70 13.67
N CYS A 104 0.16 28.72 13.98
CA CYS A 104 0.52 28.30 15.33
C CYS A 104 1.90 27.64 15.28
N ILE A 105 2.56 27.50 16.44
CA ILE A 105 3.86 26.84 16.55
C ILE A 105 3.66 25.34 16.29
N PRO A 106 4.22 24.74 15.22
CA PRO A 106 4.04 23.32 14.91
C PRO A 106 4.32 22.42 16.11
N GLY A 107 3.41 21.48 16.38
CA GLY A 107 3.51 20.54 17.51
C GLY A 107 3.17 21.12 18.89
N ALA A 108 2.97 22.43 19.03
CA ALA A 108 2.52 23.00 20.30
C ALA A 108 1.08 22.57 20.60
N GLY A 109 0.85 22.11 21.82
CA GLY A 109 -0.42 21.55 22.26
C GLY A 109 -1.00 22.23 23.48
N SER A 110 -2.29 22.03 23.68
CA SER A 110 -2.99 22.21 24.95
C SER A 110 -4.00 21.09 25.14
N CYS A 111 -4.44 20.82 26.37
CA CYS A 111 -5.54 19.89 26.61
C CYS A 111 -6.53 20.42 27.63
N ALA A 112 -7.82 20.26 27.34
CA ALA A 112 -8.91 20.60 28.25
C ALA A 112 -10.05 19.59 28.10
N GLY A 113 -10.55 19.07 29.23
CA GLY A 113 -11.68 18.14 29.24
C GLY A 113 -11.41 16.82 28.51
N GLY A 114 -10.16 16.34 28.51
CA GLY A 114 -9.76 15.12 27.79
C GLY A 114 -9.53 15.33 26.29
N ILE A 115 -9.73 16.53 25.75
CA ILE A 115 -9.51 16.85 24.34
C ILE A 115 -8.24 17.68 24.23
N ALA A 116 -7.23 17.13 23.55
CA ALA A 116 -6.07 17.88 23.16
C ALA A 116 -6.32 18.66 21.88
N GLN A 117 -5.77 19.87 21.82
CA GLN A 117 -5.66 20.67 20.63
C GLN A 117 -4.17 20.87 20.34
N VAL A 118 -3.69 20.38 19.20
CA VAL A 118 -2.27 20.44 18.81
C VAL A 118 -2.15 21.13 17.47
N CYS A 119 -1.19 22.05 17.37
CA CYS A 119 -0.85 22.66 16.11
C CYS A 119 -0.27 21.61 15.16
N ARG A 120 -0.81 21.52 13.95
CA ARG A 120 -0.36 20.58 12.93
C ARG A 120 1.14 20.76 12.64
N ALA A 121 1.78 19.70 12.19
CA ALA A 121 3.21 19.69 11.88
C ALA A 121 3.63 20.74 10.84
N ASP A 122 2.71 21.18 9.98
CA ASP A 122 2.94 22.23 8.96
C ASP A 122 2.61 23.65 9.47
N GLY A 123 2.17 23.79 10.73
CA GLY A 123 1.79 25.07 11.32
C GLY A 123 0.53 25.70 10.71
N THR A 124 -0.24 24.99 9.88
CA THR A 124 -1.38 25.55 9.14
C THR A 124 -2.64 25.71 9.99
N GLY A 125 -2.64 25.20 11.22
CA GLY A 125 -3.78 25.29 12.14
C GLY A 125 -3.74 24.20 13.20
N TYR A 126 -4.82 24.08 13.96
CA TYR A 126 -4.94 23.10 15.02
C TYR A 126 -5.69 21.84 14.56
N ALA A 127 -5.28 20.69 15.07
CA ALA A 127 -6.05 19.46 15.09
C ALA A 127 -6.50 19.18 16.53
N THR A 128 -7.70 18.63 16.69
CA THR A 128 -8.19 18.16 18.00
C THR A 128 -8.26 16.65 18.02
N PHE A 129 -7.88 16.05 19.14
CA PHE A 129 -8.02 14.62 19.36
C PHE A 129 -8.28 14.34 20.84
N GLU A 130 -8.93 13.22 21.11
CA GLU A 130 -9.18 12.76 22.47
C GLU A 130 -7.91 12.12 23.05
N CYS A 131 -7.56 12.49 24.29
CA CYS A 131 -6.59 11.75 25.08
C CYS A 131 -7.26 10.48 25.59
N ASP A 132 -7.40 9.49 24.69
CA ASP A 132 -8.11 8.24 24.96
C ASP A 132 -7.41 7.42 26.08
N PRO A 133 -8.06 7.19 27.23
CA PRO A 133 -7.50 6.39 28.31
C PRO A 133 -7.24 4.93 27.93
N VAL A 134 -7.98 4.38 26.95
CA VAL A 134 -7.73 3.02 26.41
C VAL A 134 -6.35 2.96 25.75
N GLN A 135 -5.90 4.07 25.17
CA GLN A 135 -4.58 4.20 24.57
C GLN A 135 -3.50 4.58 25.59
N GLY A 136 -3.83 4.55 26.90
CA GLY A 136 -2.90 4.94 27.95
C GLY A 136 -2.47 6.41 27.88
N MET A 137 -3.30 7.26 27.26
CA MET A 137 -3.04 8.69 27.18
C MET A 137 -3.63 9.44 28.39
N ASP A 138 -2.95 10.52 28.77
CA ASP A 138 -3.37 11.42 29.84
C ASP A 138 -3.38 12.88 29.36
N CYS A 139 -4.39 13.64 29.75
CA CYS A 139 -4.62 15.02 29.33
C CYS A 139 -3.88 15.99 30.25
N GLN A 140 -2.79 16.57 29.76
CA GLN A 140 -1.96 17.54 30.49
C GLN A 140 -2.07 18.95 29.89
N PRO A 141 -1.75 20.02 30.61
CA PRO A 141 -1.92 21.40 30.13
C PRO A 141 -1.30 21.68 28.75
N GLU A 142 -0.20 20.99 28.42
CA GLU A 142 0.53 21.09 27.15
C GLU A 142 0.09 20.08 26.06
N GLY A 143 -0.97 19.29 26.28
CA GLY A 143 -1.49 18.28 25.35
C GLY A 143 -1.56 16.87 25.94
N CYS A 144 -1.93 15.88 25.12
CA CYS A 144 -1.92 14.48 25.57
C CYS A 144 -0.48 13.98 25.82
N LYS A 145 -0.31 13.18 26.87
CA LYS A 145 0.91 12.44 27.20
C LYS A 145 0.67 10.95 27.16
N GLY A 146 1.73 10.19 26.91
CA GLY A 146 1.68 8.73 26.78
C GLY A 146 2.41 8.28 25.51
N ALA A 147 2.73 6.99 25.42
CA ALA A 147 3.42 6.44 24.25
C ALA A 147 2.61 6.59 22.95
N CYS A 148 1.29 6.66 23.07
CA CYS A 148 0.34 6.84 21.98
C CYS A 148 -0.05 8.30 21.70
N ALA A 149 0.52 9.26 22.44
CA ALA A 149 0.32 10.66 22.13
C ALA A 149 0.97 11.00 20.77
N TRP A 150 0.34 11.87 19.98
CA TRP A 150 0.85 12.27 18.67
C TRP A 150 2.33 12.68 18.71
N ALA A 151 2.70 13.51 19.68
CA ALA A 151 4.08 13.98 19.85
C ALA A 151 5.11 12.85 20.07
N SER A 152 4.68 11.66 20.47
CA SER A 152 5.52 10.48 20.68
C SER A 152 5.54 9.51 19.49
N LEU A 153 4.47 9.46 18.69
CA LEU A 153 4.35 8.52 17.56
C LEU A 153 5.12 8.97 16.32
N GLY A 154 5.15 10.29 16.05
CA GLY A 154 5.63 10.80 14.76
C GLY A 154 4.73 10.36 13.59
N PRO A 155 5.08 10.67 12.33
CA PRO A 155 4.28 10.28 11.17
C PRO A 155 4.73 8.91 10.65
N SER A 156 4.15 7.83 11.16
CA SER A 156 4.50 6.45 10.82
C SER A 156 3.28 5.55 10.70
N TYR A 157 3.41 4.42 9.99
CA TYR A 157 2.47 3.30 10.06
C TYR A 157 2.38 2.64 11.45
N ILE A 158 3.33 2.94 12.34
CA ILE A 158 3.32 2.52 13.74
C ILE A 158 2.49 3.50 14.58
N GLY A 159 1.50 2.99 15.32
CA GLY A 159 0.54 3.82 16.02
C GLY A 159 -0.31 3.04 17.03
N CYS A 160 -1.41 3.63 17.46
CA CYS A 160 -2.22 3.08 18.56
C CYS A 160 -3.73 3.08 18.32
N ASP A 161 -4.22 3.60 17.19
CA ASP A 161 -5.65 3.64 16.83
C ASP A 161 -5.75 3.28 15.34
N TYR A 162 -6.53 2.26 15.00
CA TYR A 162 -6.66 1.76 13.64
C TYR A 162 -8.12 1.40 13.36
N PHE A 163 -8.51 1.45 12.09
CA PHE A 163 -9.87 1.10 11.66
C PHE A 163 -9.88 -0.09 10.68
N PRO A 164 -9.67 -1.33 11.16
CA PRO A 164 -9.84 -2.51 10.30
C PRO A 164 -11.22 -2.52 9.66
N THR A 165 -11.25 -2.59 8.34
CA THR A 165 -12.47 -2.36 7.56
C THR A 165 -12.61 -3.50 6.57
N VAL A 166 -13.69 -4.27 6.73
CA VAL A 166 -14.12 -5.25 5.73
C VAL A 166 -14.49 -4.51 4.45
N THR A 167 -13.98 -4.98 3.32
CA THR A 167 -14.28 -4.48 1.98
C THR A 167 -15.06 -5.54 1.19
N LEU A 168 -15.56 -5.16 0.02
CA LEU A 168 -16.19 -6.07 -0.94
C LEU A 168 -15.26 -7.23 -1.30
N ASN A 169 -15.53 -8.38 -0.69
CA ASN A 169 -14.80 -9.62 -0.86
C ASN A 169 -15.80 -10.79 -0.86
N PRO A 170 -16.06 -11.42 -2.01
CA PRO A 170 -17.03 -12.49 -2.11
C PRO A 170 -16.54 -13.84 -1.55
N VAL A 171 -15.66 -13.90 -0.55
CA VAL A 171 -15.16 -15.18 0.01
C VAL A 171 -16.26 -16.04 0.66
N TRP A 172 -16.06 -17.36 0.77
CA TRP A 172 -16.94 -18.20 1.57
C TRP A 172 -16.88 -17.86 3.06
N PRO A 173 -18.00 -17.95 3.81
CA PRO A 173 -18.07 -17.54 5.22
C PRO A 173 -17.13 -18.27 6.18
N MET A 174 -16.59 -19.42 5.77
CA MET A 174 -15.67 -20.23 6.58
C MET A 174 -14.26 -19.63 6.70
N PHE A 175 -13.84 -18.83 5.72
CA PHE A 175 -12.58 -18.11 5.75
C PHE A 175 -12.70 -16.85 6.62
N ASN A 176 -11.59 -16.37 7.17
CA ASN A 176 -11.64 -15.31 8.17
C ASN A 176 -11.04 -14.00 7.65
N PHE A 177 -11.80 -12.90 7.80
CA PHE A 177 -11.21 -11.58 7.88
C PHE A 177 -10.36 -11.52 9.15
N ALA A 178 -9.13 -11.04 9.04
CA ALA A 178 -8.24 -10.97 10.18
C ALA A 178 -7.41 -9.70 10.20
N VAL A 179 -7.01 -9.32 11.40
CA VAL A 179 -5.96 -8.33 11.62
C VAL A 179 -4.78 -8.98 12.30
N VAL A 180 -3.62 -8.47 11.95
CA VAL A 180 -2.35 -8.90 12.49
C VAL A 180 -1.72 -7.73 13.20
N VAL A 181 -1.45 -7.88 14.49
CA VAL A 181 -0.99 -6.81 15.36
C VAL A 181 0.42 -7.13 15.86
N GLY A 182 1.40 -6.28 15.54
CA GLY A 182 2.78 -6.41 16.02
C GLY A 182 3.09 -5.36 17.09
N ASN A 183 3.58 -5.77 18.26
CA ASN A 183 4.01 -4.84 19.31
C ASN A 183 5.44 -4.36 19.04
N THR A 184 5.58 -3.11 18.61
CA THR A 184 6.89 -2.51 18.29
C THR A 184 7.54 -1.83 19.49
N SER A 185 6.89 -1.84 20.66
CA SER A 185 7.41 -1.21 21.87
C SER A 185 8.24 -2.17 22.72
N ASP A 186 8.95 -1.61 23.71
CA ASP A 186 9.70 -2.33 24.74
C ASP A 186 8.82 -2.72 25.95
N LYS A 187 7.50 -2.47 25.88
CA LYS A 187 6.54 -2.73 26.95
C LYS A 187 5.42 -3.65 26.46
N GLN A 188 4.76 -4.34 27.38
CA GLN A 188 3.57 -5.11 27.04
C GLN A 188 2.46 -4.18 26.55
N ALA A 189 1.89 -4.47 25.37
CA ALA A 189 0.77 -3.75 24.80
C ALA A 189 -0.56 -4.40 25.22
N SER A 190 -1.56 -3.59 25.51
CA SER A 190 -2.96 -4.01 25.71
C SER A 190 -3.78 -3.56 24.50
N ILE A 191 -4.32 -4.52 23.76
CA ILE A 191 -5.09 -4.33 22.53
C ILE A 191 -6.57 -4.50 22.82
N THR A 192 -7.36 -3.50 22.46
CA THR A 192 -8.83 -3.54 22.55
C THR A 192 -9.43 -3.34 21.17
N ILE A 193 -10.29 -4.26 20.72
CA ILE A 193 -11.03 -4.12 19.45
C ILE A 193 -12.51 -4.00 19.75
N THR A 194 -13.13 -2.94 19.22
CA THR A 194 -14.56 -2.66 19.33
C THR A 194 -15.24 -2.60 17.97
N LYS A 195 -16.54 -2.88 17.93
CA LYS A 195 -17.43 -2.54 16.80
C LYS A 195 -18.62 -1.75 17.34
N GLY A 196 -18.74 -0.48 16.95
CA GLY A 196 -19.61 0.46 17.65
C GLY A 196 -19.24 0.53 19.14
N SER A 197 -20.21 0.29 20.03
CA SER A 197 -19.98 0.27 21.49
C SER A 197 -19.59 -1.10 22.06
N GLU A 198 -19.65 -2.16 21.26
CA GLU A 198 -19.35 -3.53 21.69
C GLU A 198 -17.84 -3.77 21.72
N THR A 199 -17.32 -4.33 22.81
CA THR A 199 -15.93 -4.82 22.89
C THR A 199 -15.88 -6.28 22.50
N LEU A 200 -15.17 -6.58 21.42
CA LEU A 200 -15.06 -7.94 20.87
C LEU A 200 -13.78 -8.65 21.33
N VAL A 201 -12.69 -7.89 21.46
CA VAL A 201 -11.37 -8.43 21.83
C VAL A 201 -10.73 -7.54 22.88
N ASN A 202 -10.15 -8.18 23.88
CA ASN A 202 -9.19 -7.59 24.80
C ASN A 202 -8.04 -8.58 24.97
N LYS A 203 -6.83 -8.18 24.59
CA LYS A 203 -5.67 -9.07 24.52
C LYS A 203 -4.39 -8.33 24.87
N THR A 204 -3.47 -9.00 25.57
CA THR A 204 -2.13 -8.48 25.82
C THR A 204 -1.12 -9.07 24.84
N LEU A 205 -0.11 -8.28 24.47
CA LEU A 205 0.95 -8.69 23.54
C LEU A 205 2.32 -8.29 24.10
N GLU A 206 3.22 -9.25 24.24
CA GLU A 206 4.59 -9.02 24.73
C GLU A 206 5.40 -8.13 23.76
N PRO A 207 6.45 -7.44 24.23
CA PRO A 207 7.37 -6.69 23.38
C PRO A 207 7.90 -7.51 22.20
N GLY A 208 7.85 -6.96 20.98
CA GLY A 208 8.31 -7.62 19.76
C GLY A 208 7.46 -8.82 19.30
N ALA A 209 6.43 -9.19 20.06
CA ALA A 209 5.52 -10.25 19.65
C ALA A 209 4.50 -9.74 18.64
N LEU A 210 3.95 -10.67 17.86
CA LEU A 210 2.89 -10.42 16.91
C LEU A 210 1.76 -11.43 17.12
N THR A 211 0.52 -11.00 16.90
CA THR A 211 -0.62 -11.90 17.01
C THR A 211 -1.67 -11.64 15.94
N THR A 212 -2.20 -12.73 15.40
CA THR A 212 -3.35 -12.73 14.50
C THR A 212 -4.66 -12.75 15.28
N ILE A 213 -5.60 -11.91 14.89
CA ILE A 213 -6.93 -11.77 15.49
C ILE A 213 -7.95 -11.86 14.38
N LYS A 214 -8.69 -12.98 14.37
CA LYS A 214 -9.81 -13.21 13.45
C LYS A 214 -11.00 -12.37 13.90
N LEU A 215 -11.59 -11.64 12.96
CA LEU A 215 -12.74 -10.77 13.18
C LEU A 215 -13.91 -11.27 12.32
N PRO A 216 -15.17 -11.11 12.78
CA PRO A 216 -16.31 -11.43 11.96
C PRO A 216 -16.32 -10.63 10.65
N TRP A 217 -16.84 -11.23 9.59
CA TRP A 217 -17.18 -10.46 8.39
C TRP A 217 -18.30 -9.45 8.68
N VAL A 218 -18.34 -8.37 7.90
CA VAL A 218 -19.46 -7.41 7.88
C VAL A 218 -20.21 -7.62 6.58
N ASP A 219 -21.26 -8.43 6.61
CA ASP A 219 -21.95 -8.93 5.41
C ASP A 219 -22.40 -7.81 4.46
N ASP A 220 -22.86 -6.68 5.01
CA ASP A 220 -23.29 -5.52 4.22
C ASP A 220 -22.15 -4.89 3.39
N LEU A 221 -20.89 -5.00 3.85
CA LEU A 221 -19.70 -4.53 3.13
C LEU A 221 -19.12 -5.64 2.25
N LYS A 222 -18.90 -6.81 2.86
CA LYS A 222 -18.34 -8.02 2.23
C LYS A 222 -19.09 -8.39 0.96
N GLY A 223 -20.41 -8.22 0.94
CA GLY A 223 -21.25 -8.65 -0.17
C GLY A 223 -21.46 -10.17 -0.22
N PRO A 224 -22.17 -10.64 -1.26
CA PRO A 224 -22.53 -12.04 -1.40
C PRO A 224 -21.29 -12.93 -1.61
N ALA A 225 -21.31 -14.14 -1.06
CA ALA A 225 -20.26 -15.13 -1.30
C ALA A 225 -20.26 -15.65 -2.75
N GLN A 226 -19.09 -16.07 -3.23
CA GLN A 226 -18.86 -16.86 -4.44
C GLN A 226 -19.67 -18.16 -4.38
N ASP A 227 -20.05 -18.71 -5.54
CA ASP A 227 -20.61 -20.07 -5.61
C ASP A 227 -19.86 -20.95 -6.61
N GLU A 228 -20.03 -22.27 -6.48
CA GLU A 228 -19.33 -23.33 -7.24
C GLU A 228 -19.40 -23.18 -8.77
N ASN A 229 -20.28 -22.30 -9.28
CA ASN A 229 -20.53 -22.12 -10.70
C ASN A 229 -20.00 -20.79 -11.23
N THR A 230 -19.79 -19.75 -10.41
CA THR A 230 -19.32 -18.44 -10.91
C THR A 230 -18.71 -17.55 -9.82
N ILE A 231 -17.62 -16.88 -10.18
CA ILE A 231 -16.84 -15.93 -9.37
C ILE A 231 -17.69 -14.75 -8.80
N VAL A 232 -18.72 -14.27 -9.50
CA VAL A 232 -19.60 -13.19 -8.98
C VAL A 232 -21.03 -13.39 -9.47
N LYS A 233 -21.69 -14.48 -9.05
CA LYS A 233 -23.08 -14.78 -9.50
C LYS A 233 -24.07 -13.70 -9.09
N ASN A 234 -23.90 -13.19 -7.88
CA ASN A 234 -24.82 -12.29 -7.23
C ASN A 234 -24.31 -10.86 -7.36
N ASP A 235 -25.24 -9.96 -7.65
CA ASP A 235 -25.00 -8.54 -7.68
C ASP A 235 -24.59 -8.07 -6.27
N PRO A 236 -23.40 -7.45 -6.10
CA PRO A 236 -22.98 -6.90 -4.81
C PRO A 236 -23.77 -5.65 -4.39
N GLY A 237 -24.68 -5.13 -5.24
CA GLY A 237 -25.53 -3.99 -4.96
C GLY A 237 -24.87 -2.66 -5.25
N GLY A 238 -25.53 -1.56 -4.89
CA GLY A 238 -25.02 -0.20 -5.12
C GLY A 238 -24.04 0.29 -4.04
N THR A 239 -23.52 1.50 -4.25
CA THR A 239 -22.82 2.28 -3.21
C THR A 239 -23.67 2.37 -1.94
N ARG A 240 -23.04 2.28 -0.77
CA ARG A 240 -23.74 2.12 0.51
C ARG A 240 -23.00 2.74 1.67
N VAL A 241 -23.76 3.10 2.70
CA VAL A 241 -23.23 3.49 4.01
C VAL A 241 -23.60 2.40 5.01
N VAL A 242 -22.59 1.81 5.65
CA VAL A 242 -22.77 0.80 6.70
C VAL A 242 -22.41 1.43 8.03
N LYS A 243 -23.42 1.57 8.90
CA LYS A 243 -23.27 2.15 10.23
C LYS A 243 -22.45 1.22 11.13
N ALA A 244 -21.47 1.77 11.84
CA ALA A 244 -20.49 0.97 12.59
C ALA A 244 -19.91 -0.20 11.76
N GLY A 245 -19.65 0.07 10.47
CA GLY A 245 -19.16 -0.92 9.52
C GLY A 245 -17.71 -1.33 9.76
N ALA A 246 -16.90 -0.43 10.31
CA ALA A 246 -15.51 -0.71 10.65
C ALA A 246 -15.35 -1.16 12.11
N TYR A 247 -14.31 -1.96 12.35
CA TYR A 247 -13.78 -2.17 13.68
C TYR A 247 -12.92 -0.98 14.09
N ARG A 248 -12.78 -0.74 15.40
CA ARG A 248 -11.77 0.17 15.94
C ARG A 248 -10.83 -0.59 16.85
N LEU A 249 -9.56 -0.64 16.48
CA LEU A 249 -8.48 -1.28 17.24
C LEU A 249 -7.67 -0.21 17.95
N ARG A 250 -7.63 -0.29 19.27
CA ARG A 250 -6.85 0.61 20.12
C ARG A 250 -5.80 -0.15 20.92
N SER A 251 -4.61 0.43 21.04
CA SER A 251 -3.51 -0.08 21.84
C SER A 251 -3.00 0.98 22.81
N ASN A 252 -2.51 0.57 23.98
CA ASN A 252 -1.84 1.48 24.92
C ASN A 252 -0.32 1.61 24.70
N GLN A 253 0.22 0.88 23.73
CA GLN A 253 1.59 1.01 23.23
C GLN A 253 1.59 1.05 21.69
N PRO A 254 2.61 1.65 21.05
CA PRO A 254 2.72 1.63 19.60
C PRO A 254 2.78 0.20 19.04
N VAL A 255 1.96 -0.06 18.02
CA VAL A 255 1.86 -1.33 17.31
C VAL A 255 1.88 -1.10 15.79
N THR A 256 2.07 -2.16 15.01
CA THR A 256 1.77 -2.23 13.58
C THR A 256 0.49 -3.03 13.37
N VAL A 257 -0.27 -2.72 12.32
CA VAL A 257 -1.48 -3.48 11.97
C VAL A 257 -1.54 -3.74 10.46
N TYR A 258 -1.76 -5.00 10.09
CA TYR A 258 -2.07 -5.44 8.73
C TYR A 258 -3.46 -6.09 8.75
N GLN A 259 -4.24 -5.95 7.68
CA GLN A 259 -5.48 -6.70 7.50
C GLN A 259 -5.36 -7.70 6.35
N PHE A 260 -6.06 -8.82 6.47
CA PHE A 260 -6.12 -9.90 5.48
C PHE A 260 -7.57 -10.23 5.16
N SER A 261 -7.86 -10.29 3.86
CA SER A 261 -9.20 -10.55 3.32
C SER A 261 -9.10 -11.61 2.22
N ALA A 262 -9.21 -12.90 2.51
CA ALA A 262 -9.18 -13.55 3.83
C ALA A 262 -7.74 -13.89 4.28
N LEU A 263 -7.56 -14.25 5.55
CA LEU A 263 -6.28 -14.71 6.10
C LEU A 263 -5.86 -16.07 5.55
N GLU A 264 -6.74 -17.06 5.66
CA GLU A 264 -6.47 -18.40 5.15
C GLU A 264 -6.71 -18.43 3.65
N TYR A 265 -5.79 -19.02 2.91
CA TYR A 265 -6.03 -19.35 1.52
C TYR A 265 -6.64 -20.75 1.37
N THR A 266 -6.32 -21.70 2.26
CA THR A 266 -6.80 -23.09 2.20
C THR A 266 -6.98 -23.70 3.58
N PHE A 267 -7.80 -24.74 3.67
CA PHE A 267 -7.89 -25.62 4.83
C PHE A 267 -7.41 -27.04 4.51
N ASP A 268 -6.47 -27.54 5.31
CA ASP A 268 -6.04 -28.94 5.31
C ASP A 268 -6.06 -29.52 6.75
N PRO A 269 -6.93 -30.50 7.06
CA PRO A 269 -7.96 -31.08 6.18
C PRO A 269 -9.13 -30.11 5.95
N ALA A 270 -9.80 -30.25 4.80
CA ALA A 270 -10.99 -29.48 4.46
C ALA A 270 -12.13 -29.68 5.50
N PRO A 271 -12.81 -28.60 5.94
CA PRO A 271 -13.99 -28.70 6.79
C PRO A 271 -15.14 -29.46 6.10
N ALA A 272 -16.00 -30.10 6.89
CA ALA A 272 -17.09 -30.93 6.37
C ALA A 272 -18.18 -30.13 5.62
N ASP A 273 -18.27 -28.84 5.89
CA ASP A 273 -19.16 -27.86 5.27
C ASP A 273 -18.50 -27.10 4.11
N CYS A 274 -17.24 -27.40 3.78
CA CYS A 274 -16.65 -26.90 2.54
C CYS A 274 -17.54 -27.35 1.37
N PRO A 275 -17.87 -26.45 0.42
CA PRO A 275 -18.67 -26.82 -0.75
C PRO A 275 -18.09 -28.09 -1.37
N PRO A 276 -18.90 -29.15 -1.57
CA PRO A 276 -18.37 -30.42 -2.04
C PRO A 276 -17.63 -30.16 -3.34
N ALA A 277 -16.43 -30.76 -3.46
CA ALA A 277 -15.61 -30.90 -4.65
C ALA A 277 -16.35 -31.62 -5.81
N GLY A 278 -17.57 -31.20 -6.12
CA GLY A 278 -18.67 -32.06 -6.55
C GLY A 278 -19.19 -31.82 -7.96
N ALA A 279 -18.62 -30.86 -8.71
CA ALA A 279 -18.98 -30.66 -10.11
C ALA A 279 -17.76 -30.52 -11.04
N ASP A 280 -16.65 -29.96 -10.57
CA ASP A 280 -15.41 -29.83 -11.35
C ASP A 280 -14.24 -30.53 -10.62
N PRO A 281 -13.62 -31.55 -11.24
CA PRO A 281 -12.44 -32.25 -10.71
C PRO A 281 -11.23 -31.36 -10.40
N GLN A 282 -11.23 -30.07 -10.74
CA GLN A 282 -10.17 -29.12 -10.39
C GLN A 282 -10.26 -28.59 -8.94
N TYR A 283 -11.42 -28.61 -8.28
CA TYR A 283 -11.60 -28.07 -6.91
C TYR A 283 -11.54 -29.17 -5.85
N VAL A 284 -10.37 -29.80 -5.69
CA VAL A 284 -10.15 -30.93 -4.76
C VAL A 284 -9.85 -30.45 -3.32
N LYS A 285 -9.47 -29.18 -3.14
CA LYS A 285 -9.13 -28.54 -1.86
C LYS A 285 -10.15 -27.46 -1.49
N CYS A 286 -10.18 -27.11 -0.20
CA CYS A 286 -11.03 -26.04 0.32
C CYS A 286 -10.28 -24.72 0.30
N ASP A 287 -10.24 -24.05 -0.85
CA ASP A 287 -9.47 -22.82 -1.05
C ASP A 287 -10.39 -21.58 -1.12
N ALA A 288 -9.85 -20.41 -0.78
CA ALA A 288 -10.57 -19.15 -0.76
C ALA A 288 -10.72 -18.52 -2.14
N TYR A 289 -9.65 -18.56 -2.97
CA TYR A 289 -9.58 -17.94 -4.31
C TYR A 289 -9.98 -16.45 -4.33
N THR A 290 -9.78 -15.75 -3.22
CA THR A 290 -10.15 -14.33 -3.04
C THR A 290 -9.37 -13.69 -1.89
N ASN A 291 -8.04 -13.74 -1.94
CA ASN A 291 -7.15 -13.31 -0.86
C ASN A 291 -6.37 -12.05 -1.25
N ASP A 292 -6.33 -11.07 -0.37
CA ASP A 292 -5.29 -10.04 -0.42
C ASP A 292 -5.00 -9.52 1.00
N ALA A 293 -4.01 -8.64 1.10
CA ALA A 293 -3.61 -8.04 2.36
C ALA A 293 -3.28 -6.56 2.20
N SER A 294 -3.60 -5.77 3.22
CA SER A 294 -3.27 -4.35 3.26
C SER A 294 -2.53 -3.98 4.53
N LEU A 295 -1.58 -3.07 4.40
CA LEU A 295 -1.07 -2.34 5.55
C LEU A 295 -2.15 -1.38 6.05
N LEU A 296 -2.45 -1.35 7.35
CA LEU A 296 -3.33 -0.32 7.90
C LEU A 296 -2.53 0.89 8.41
N LEU A 297 -3.08 2.08 8.16
CA LEU A 297 -2.51 3.34 8.63
C LEU A 297 -3.21 3.76 9.92
N PRO A 298 -2.45 4.19 10.95
CA PRO A 298 -3.04 4.60 12.22
C PRO A 298 -3.76 5.95 12.10
N ALA A 299 -4.80 6.18 12.91
CA ALA A 299 -5.67 7.34 12.81
C ALA A 299 -4.94 8.70 12.89
N HIS A 300 -3.79 8.77 13.56
CA HIS A 300 -3.00 10.00 13.70
C HIS A 300 -2.28 10.42 12.40
N THR A 301 -2.14 9.52 11.41
CA THR A 301 -1.55 9.82 10.10
C THR A 301 -2.59 9.99 8.99
N LEU A 302 -3.85 9.64 9.26
CA LEU A 302 -4.95 9.82 8.32
C LEU A 302 -5.25 11.31 8.11
N THR A 303 -5.63 11.66 6.88
CA THR A 303 -6.03 13.03 6.49
C THR A 303 -7.40 13.00 5.83
N GLY A 304 -7.78 14.08 5.15
CA GLY A 304 -9.02 14.18 4.40
C GLY A 304 -8.79 14.26 2.89
N SER A 305 -7.64 13.84 2.35
CA SER A 305 -7.31 14.00 0.93
C SER A 305 -6.58 12.79 0.37
N TYR A 306 -7.24 12.05 -0.51
CA TYR A 306 -6.71 10.81 -1.11
C TYR A 306 -6.94 10.79 -2.62
N ALA A 307 -6.03 10.16 -3.35
CA ALA A 307 -6.26 9.69 -4.71
C ALA A 307 -6.35 8.16 -4.67
N THR A 308 -7.22 7.57 -5.49
CA THR A 308 -7.49 6.13 -5.43
C THR A 308 -7.14 5.42 -6.74
N LEU A 309 -6.44 4.31 -6.65
CA LEU A 309 -6.29 3.33 -7.72
C LEU A 309 -7.23 2.14 -7.45
N SER A 310 -7.91 1.71 -8.50
CA SER A 310 -8.83 0.56 -8.54
C SER A 310 -8.48 -0.25 -9.79
N TRP A 311 -9.31 -1.25 -10.10
CA TRP A 311 -9.31 -1.93 -11.38
C TRP A 311 -10.63 -1.70 -12.14
N PRO A 312 -10.65 -1.79 -13.50
CA PRO A 312 -11.90 -1.75 -14.25
C PRO A 312 -12.84 -2.88 -13.86
N SER A 313 -14.12 -2.53 -13.67
CA SER A 313 -15.16 -3.52 -13.36
C SER A 313 -15.29 -4.56 -14.47
N LEU A 314 -15.67 -5.78 -14.13
CA LEU A 314 -15.91 -6.84 -15.12
C LEU A 314 -17.05 -7.75 -14.66
N PHE A 315 -18.01 -8.00 -15.55
CA PHE A 315 -19.24 -8.71 -15.19
C PHE A 315 -19.94 -8.03 -14.00
N LYS A 316 -20.07 -8.76 -12.89
CA LYS A 316 -20.61 -8.28 -11.62
C LYS A 316 -19.51 -7.97 -10.59
N ALA A 317 -18.25 -8.20 -10.93
CA ALA A 317 -17.11 -7.80 -10.11
C ALA A 317 -16.92 -6.29 -10.24
N ALA A 318 -17.00 -5.59 -9.12
CA ALA A 318 -16.87 -4.14 -9.07
C ALA A 318 -15.53 -3.72 -8.48
N GLY A 319 -14.96 -2.65 -9.03
CA GLY A 319 -13.99 -1.83 -8.30
C GLY A 319 -14.67 -1.09 -7.15
N PHE A 320 -13.95 -0.84 -6.06
CA PHE A 320 -14.51 -0.19 -4.88
C PHE A 320 -13.55 0.83 -4.25
N ILE A 321 -14.14 1.78 -3.50
CA ILE A 321 -13.45 2.68 -2.57
C ILE A 321 -14.23 2.64 -1.24
N ALA A 322 -13.64 2.09 -0.19
CA ALA A 322 -14.18 2.07 1.16
C ALA A 322 -13.58 3.22 2.00
N ILE A 323 -14.45 4.09 2.53
CA ILE A 323 -14.07 5.29 3.27
C ILE A 323 -14.62 5.19 4.70
N THR A 324 -13.72 5.07 5.68
CA THR A 324 -14.07 4.92 7.09
C THR A 324 -13.85 6.23 7.84
N ALA A 325 -14.89 6.74 8.52
CA ALA A 325 -14.77 7.94 9.32
C ALA A 325 -14.13 7.67 10.69
N THR A 326 -13.16 8.51 11.08
CA THR A 326 -12.51 8.40 12.40
C THR A 326 -13.24 9.18 13.50
N GLN A 327 -14.11 10.11 13.10
CA GLN A 327 -14.79 11.06 13.99
C GLN A 327 -16.25 11.25 13.57
N ASP A 328 -17.10 11.57 14.54
CA ASP A 328 -18.52 11.83 14.30
C ASP A 328 -18.76 13.02 13.37
N GLY A 329 -19.83 12.97 12.57
CA GLY A 329 -20.19 14.05 11.66
C GLY A 329 -19.09 14.42 10.64
N THR A 330 -18.28 13.46 10.21
CA THR A 330 -17.30 13.62 9.12
C THR A 330 -18.04 13.73 7.79
N LYS A 331 -17.76 14.77 7.01
CA LYS A 331 -18.35 14.99 5.68
C LYS A 331 -17.39 14.53 4.60
N VAL A 332 -17.88 13.70 3.69
CA VAL A 332 -17.10 13.10 2.61
C VAL A 332 -17.75 13.41 1.26
N LYS A 333 -16.92 13.77 0.27
CA LYS A 333 -17.31 13.89 -1.13
C LYS A 333 -16.23 13.28 -2.04
N LEU A 334 -16.64 12.81 -3.20
CA LEU A 334 -15.70 12.47 -4.27
C LEU A 334 -15.41 13.73 -5.10
N VAL A 335 -14.15 13.95 -5.44
CA VAL A 335 -13.67 15.09 -6.22
C VAL A 335 -13.02 14.57 -7.49
N ASP A 336 -13.22 15.30 -8.58
CA ASP A 336 -12.76 14.92 -9.92
C ASP A 336 -13.14 13.45 -10.28
N PRO A 337 -14.42 13.03 -10.10
CA PRO A 337 -14.84 11.65 -10.38
C PRO A 337 -14.59 11.28 -11.84
N VAL A 338 -14.09 10.06 -12.06
CA VAL A 338 -13.65 9.60 -13.39
C VAL A 338 -14.80 9.01 -14.19
N GLY A 339 -14.93 9.46 -15.44
CA GLY A 339 -15.93 9.01 -16.40
C GLY A 339 -17.35 9.50 -16.12
N SER A 340 -18.22 9.39 -17.13
CA SER A 340 -19.65 9.69 -16.99
C SER A 340 -20.42 8.42 -16.67
N ASP A 341 -21.18 8.43 -15.57
CA ASP A 341 -22.02 7.29 -15.16
C ASP A 341 -21.20 6.03 -14.80
N SER A 342 -20.03 6.23 -14.19
CA SER A 342 -19.08 5.16 -13.81
C SER A 342 -19.39 4.50 -12.48
N PHE A 343 -20.27 5.08 -11.65
CA PHE A 343 -20.51 4.64 -10.28
C PHE A 343 -21.86 3.94 -10.14
N ALA A 344 -21.95 2.95 -9.26
CA ALA A 344 -23.23 2.37 -8.86
C ALA A 344 -23.90 3.31 -7.85
N PRO A 345 -25.08 3.88 -8.14
CA PRO A 345 -25.71 4.89 -7.27
C PRO A 345 -26.15 4.28 -5.93
N GLY A 346 -26.09 5.10 -4.87
CA GLY A 346 -26.52 4.72 -3.52
C GLY A 346 -25.68 5.42 -2.44
N GLY A 347 -26.02 5.24 -1.16
CA GLY A 347 -25.25 5.81 -0.04
C GLY A 347 -25.15 7.34 -0.02
N GLY A 348 -25.93 8.07 -0.83
CA GLY A 348 -25.81 9.52 -1.01
C GLY A 348 -24.92 9.96 -2.18
N ILE A 349 -24.39 9.02 -2.96
CA ILE A 349 -23.61 9.24 -4.18
C ILE A 349 -24.43 8.82 -5.42
N ASP A 350 -24.47 9.67 -6.45
CA ASP A 350 -25.13 9.36 -7.73
C ASP A 350 -24.23 8.60 -8.71
N GLY A 351 -24.75 8.22 -9.88
CA GLY A 351 -23.98 7.47 -10.89
C GLY A 351 -22.80 8.25 -11.49
N MET A 352 -22.78 9.58 -11.36
CA MET A 352 -21.67 10.44 -11.75
C MET A 352 -20.63 10.62 -10.63
N GLY A 353 -20.78 9.93 -9.49
CA GLY A 353 -19.92 10.07 -8.33
C GLY A 353 -20.18 11.36 -7.54
N LYS A 354 -21.31 12.06 -7.77
CA LYS A 354 -21.62 13.32 -7.08
C LYS A 354 -22.47 13.06 -5.84
N GLY A 355 -22.18 13.81 -4.79
CA GLY A 355 -22.88 13.76 -3.51
C GLY A 355 -21.99 14.23 -2.37
N GLU A 356 -22.59 14.45 -1.21
CA GLU A 356 -21.88 14.67 0.04
C GLU A 356 -22.55 13.80 1.11
N VAL A 357 -21.75 13.00 1.80
CA VAL A 357 -22.21 12.01 2.79
C VAL A 357 -21.67 12.40 4.15
N THR A 358 -22.51 12.38 5.18
CA THR A 358 -22.09 12.58 6.57
C THR A 358 -22.01 11.23 7.27
N LEU A 359 -20.84 10.94 7.85
CA LEU A 359 -20.48 9.68 8.51
C LEU A 359 -20.13 9.94 9.97
N ASP A 360 -20.53 9.01 10.84
CA ASP A 360 -20.12 9.00 12.23
C ASP A 360 -18.89 8.11 12.44
N ALA A 361 -18.21 8.19 13.59
CA ALA A 361 -17.00 7.42 13.82
C ALA A 361 -17.26 5.90 13.69
N GLY A 362 -16.48 5.23 12.84
CA GLY A 362 -16.63 3.80 12.53
C GLY A 362 -17.66 3.48 11.44
N ASP A 363 -18.39 4.48 10.92
CA ASP A 363 -19.20 4.29 9.71
C ASP A 363 -18.30 4.15 8.47
N VAL A 364 -18.77 3.35 7.52
CA VAL A 364 -18.07 3.10 6.25
C VAL A 364 -18.97 3.49 5.09
N LEU A 365 -18.49 4.39 4.22
CA LEU A 365 -19.04 4.60 2.89
C LEU A 365 -18.27 3.72 1.91
N GLU A 366 -18.93 2.70 1.36
CA GLU A 366 -18.36 1.84 0.32
C GLU A 366 -18.93 2.25 -1.04
N VAL A 367 -18.10 2.97 -1.80
CA VAL A 367 -18.39 3.44 -3.15
C VAL A 367 -18.04 2.32 -4.13
N LEU A 368 -19.00 1.95 -4.97
CA LEU A 368 -18.83 0.91 -5.97
C LEU A 368 -18.82 1.49 -7.38
N ALA A 369 -17.90 0.99 -8.21
CA ALA A 369 -17.98 1.17 -9.65
C ALA A 369 -19.25 0.48 -10.17
N ARG A 370 -19.83 1.04 -11.23
CA ARG A 370 -20.96 0.42 -11.91
C ARG A 370 -20.51 -0.90 -12.52
N HIS A 371 -21.19 -1.96 -12.14
CA HIS A 371 -21.04 -3.32 -12.64
C HIS A 371 -22.40 -3.76 -13.22
N ASP A 372 -22.53 -4.98 -13.72
CA ASP A 372 -23.69 -5.51 -14.48
C ASP A 372 -23.62 -5.35 -16.01
N GLN A 373 -22.40 -5.40 -16.54
CA GLN A 373 -22.21 -5.64 -17.97
C GLN A 373 -21.93 -7.14 -18.14
N GLY A 374 -22.94 -7.94 -18.52
CA GLY A 374 -22.73 -9.35 -18.90
C GLY A 374 -21.82 -9.55 -20.13
N SER A 375 -21.10 -8.51 -20.56
CA SER A 375 -20.06 -8.53 -21.58
C SER A 375 -18.73 -8.96 -20.96
N GLY A 376 -17.99 -9.86 -21.62
CA GLY A 376 -16.59 -10.18 -21.29
C GLY A 376 -15.60 -9.06 -21.64
N THR A 377 -15.99 -7.80 -21.45
CA THR A 377 -15.20 -6.59 -21.72
C THR A 377 -15.20 -5.71 -20.49
N TRP A 378 -14.14 -4.92 -20.31
CA TRP A 378 -14.04 -3.98 -19.22
C TRP A 378 -15.24 -3.03 -19.15
N GLY A 379 -15.77 -2.90 -17.94
CA GLY A 379 -16.68 -1.85 -17.51
C GLY A 379 -15.90 -0.61 -17.03
N PRO A 380 -16.56 0.29 -16.30
CA PRO A 380 -15.93 1.49 -15.76
C PRO A 380 -14.75 1.18 -14.83
N ASP A 381 -13.70 1.98 -15.00
CA ASP A 381 -12.56 2.10 -14.07
C ASP A 381 -12.71 3.41 -13.31
N ILE A 382 -12.84 3.33 -11.99
CA ILE A 382 -12.96 4.49 -11.10
C ILE A 382 -11.60 4.99 -10.58
N SER A 383 -10.48 4.40 -11.04
CA SER A 383 -9.13 4.88 -10.78
C SER A 383 -8.99 6.34 -11.20
N GLY A 384 -8.48 7.18 -10.30
CA GLY A 384 -8.31 8.61 -10.51
C GLY A 384 -9.32 9.46 -9.75
N THR A 385 -10.35 8.82 -9.19
CA THR A 385 -11.26 9.47 -8.26
C THR A 385 -10.50 9.94 -7.02
N ARG A 386 -10.81 11.14 -6.54
CA ARG A 386 -10.25 11.67 -5.30
C ARG A 386 -11.29 11.65 -4.20
N VAL A 387 -10.85 11.35 -2.98
CA VAL A 387 -11.67 11.47 -1.78
C VAL A 387 -11.30 12.76 -1.07
N GLN A 388 -12.30 13.58 -0.74
CA GLN A 388 -12.13 14.73 0.12
C GLN A 388 -13.05 14.65 1.34
N ALA A 389 -12.47 14.83 2.53
CA ALA A 389 -13.18 14.87 3.79
C ALA A 389 -12.77 16.09 4.63
N ASP A 390 -13.68 16.58 5.47
CA ASP A 390 -13.40 17.69 6.40
C ASP A 390 -12.70 17.26 7.70
N LYS A 391 -12.69 15.95 7.97
CA LYS A 391 -12.00 15.28 9.09
C LYS A 391 -11.23 14.06 8.58
N PRO A 392 -10.26 13.53 9.36
CA PRO A 392 -9.50 12.35 8.96
C PRO A 392 -10.36 11.13 8.66
N VAL A 393 -10.08 10.46 7.55
CA VAL A 393 -10.74 9.22 7.11
C VAL A 393 -9.69 8.19 6.71
N GLN A 394 -9.99 6.90 6.88
CA GLN A 394 -9.24 5.83 6.21
C GLN A 394 -9.85 5.61 4.84
N VAL A 395 -9.02 5.37 3.83
CA VAL A 395 -9.47 5.00 2.49
C VAL A 395 -8.78 3.71 2.07
N ILE A 396 -9.57 2.66 1.83
CA ILE A 396 -9.12 1.43 1.16
C ILE A 396 -9.73 1.42 -0.23
N SER A 397 -8.95 1.10 -1.25
CA SER A 397 -9.43 0.96 -2.63
C SER A 397 -8.99 -0.40 -3.16
N GLY A 398 -9.76 -0.94 -4.10
CA GLY A 398 -9.54 -2.31 -4.56
C GLY A 398 -10.59 -2.81 -5.54
N HIS A 399 -10.71 -4.13 -5.65
CA HIS A 399 -11.63 -4.77 -6.58
C HIS A 399 -12.13 -6.12 -6.06
N ALA A 400 -13.39 -6.46 -6.34
CA ALA A 400 -14.02 -7.69 -5.84
C ALA A 400 -13.40 -8.99 -6.40
N CYS A 401 -13.04 -8.97 -7.69
CA CYS A 401 -12.25 -10.03 -8.36
C CYS A 401 -11.66 -9.51 -9.68
N ALA A 402 -10.40 -9.08 -9.69
CA ALA A 402 -9.77 -8.43 -10.85
C ALA A 402 -9.01 -9.43 -11.73
N LEU A 403 -9.25 -9.41 -13.05
CA LEU A 403 -8.38 -10.10 -14.01
C LEU A 403 -7.24 -9.17 -14.43
N VAL A 404 -5.99 -9.54 -14.17
CA VAL A 404 -4.82 -8.70 -14.46
C VAL A 404 -3.88 -9.44 -15.43
N PRO A 405 -3.42 -8.83 -16.54
CA PRO A 405 -3.66 -7.45 -16.98
C PRO A 405 -4.95 -7.23 -17.78
N SER A 406 -5.58 -8.30 -18.28
CA SER A 406 -6.60 -8.23 -19.32
C SER A 406 -7.90 -8.94 -18.92
N PRO A 407 -9.05 -8.66 -19.55
CA PRO A 407 -10.32 -9.29 -19.19
C PRO A 407 -10.37 -10.77 -19.62
N SER A 408 -9.30 -11.28 -20.23
CA SER A 408 -9.10 -12.68 -20.60
C SER A 408 -8.04 -13.39 -19.76
N THR A 409 -7.38 -12.71 -18.82
CA THR A 409 -6.30 -13.28 -18.01
C THR A 409 -6.83 -13.87 -16.71
N ALA A 410 -7.08 -15.17 -16.69
CA ALA A 410 -7.47 -15.89 -15.48
C ALA A 410 -6.24 -16.18 -14.57
N ALA A 411 -6.41 -16.61 -13.32
CA ALA A 411 -7.59 -16.39 -12.50
C ALA A 411 -7.70 -14.91 -12.09
N CYS A 412 -8.87 -14.46 -11.65
CA CYS A 412 -8.97 -13.20 -10.92
C CYS A 412 -8.89 -13.45 -9.44
N ASP A 413 -8.57 -12.39 -8.70
CA ASP A 413 -8.53 -12.40 -7.25
C ASP A 413 -9.01 -11.03 -6.70
N HIS A 414 -9.39 -11.00 -5.43
CA HIS A 414 -9.66 -9.77 -4.69
C HIS A 414 -8.42 -8.91 -4.64
N LEU A 415 -8.60 -7.60 -4.76
CA LEU A 415 -7.54 -6.63 -4.54
C LEU A 415 -7.97 -5.71 -3.40
N GLU A 416 -7.07 -5.42 -2.46
CA GLU A 416 -7.26 -4.34 -1.51
C GLU A 416 -5.96 -3.66 -1.09
N GLN A 417 -6.00 -2.32 -1.02
CA GLN A 417 -4.89 -1.56 -0.47
C GLN A 417 -5.35 -0.29 0.26
N SER A 418 -4.72 0.00 1.40
CA SER A 418 -4.87 1.30 2.07
C SER A 418 -4.23 2.38 1.22
N MET A 419 -5.04 3.34 0.77
CA MET A 419 -4.56 4.48 0.00
C MET A 419 -3.79 5.44 0.90
N PHE A 420 -2.63 5.88 0.44
CA PHE A 420 -1.83 6.87 1.17
C PHE A 420 -2.44 8.27 1.04
N PRO A 421 -2.43 9.08 2.11
CA PRO A 421 -2.79 10.51 2.02
C PRO A 421 -1.98 11.20 0.91
N ILE A 422 -2.60 12.12 0.17
CA ILE A 422 -1.91 12.79 -0.95
C ILE A 422 -0.63 13.50 -0.49
N GLU A 423 -0.61 14.01 0.74
CA GLU A 423 0.54 14.70 1.31
C GLU A 423 1.76 13.80 1.52
N THR A 424 1.59 12.48 1.56
CA THR A 424 2.67 11.50 1.79
C THR A 424 3.15 10.84 0.49
N ILE A 425 2.47 11.09 -0.64
CA ILE A 425 2.84 10.59 -1.97
C ILE A 425 4.08 11.35 -2.46
N GLY A 426 5.03 10.63 -3.06
CA GLY A 426 6.30 11.17 -3.52
C GLY A 426 6.46 11.19 -5.04
N LYS A 427 7.72 11.37 -5.47
CA LYS A 427 8.13 11.52 -6.88
C LYS A 427 9.16 10.49 -7.32
N ASP A 428 9.62 9.66 -6.40
CA ASP A 428 10.76 8.76 -6.57
C ASP A 428 10.38 7.41 -5.99
N TYR A 429 10.37 6.38 -6.84
CA TYR A 429 9.92 5.04 -6.49
C TYR A 429 10.82 3.98 -7.10
N TYR A 430 11.17 2.98 -6.30
CA TYR A 430 11.75 1.74 -6.80
C TYR A 430 10.68 0.65 -6.73
N VAL A 431 10.35 0.08 -7.88
CA VAL A 431 9.36 -0.97 -8.05
C VAL A 431 10.10 -2.25 -8.37
N THR A 432 9.81 -3.31 -7.62
CA THR A 432 10.54 -4.57 -7.72
C THR A 432 9.64 -5.71 -8.13
N VAL A 433 10.14 -6.55 -9.03
CA VAL A 433 9.39 -7.69 -9.55
C VAL A 433 9.31 -8.81 -8.50
N PRO A 434 8.15 -9.42 -8.24
CA PRO A 434 8.03 -10.56 -7.33
C PRO A 434 8.85 -11.78 -7.78
N SER A 435 9.30 -12.59 -6.83
CA SER A 435 9.97 -13.88 -7.08
C SER A 435 9.11 -15.03 -6.62
N SER A 436 9.07 -16.11 -7.39
CA SER A 436 8.42 -17.36 -7.02
C SER A 436 9.39 -18.55 -7.22
N PRO A 437 8.99 -19.80 -6.92
CA PRO A 437 9.74 -21.00 -7.31
C PRO A 437 10.17 -21.06 -8.78
N SER A 438 9.33 -20.53 -9.67
CA SER A 438 9.54 -20.58 -11.12
C SER A 438 10.36 -19.40 -11.66
N GLY A 439 10.80 -18.49 -10.79
CA GLY A 439 11.62 -17.33 -11.13
C GLY A 439 10.92 -16.00 -10.88
N LEU A 440 11.40 -14.93 -11.53
CA LEU A 440 10.75 -13.62 -11.47
C LEU A 440 9.42 -13.65 -12.22
N GLN A 441 8.40 -13.08 -11.60
CA GLN A 441 7.03 -13.12 -12.11
C GLN A 441 6.64 -11.77 -12.71
N PRO A 442 6.15 -11.71 -13.96
CA PRO A 442 5.71 -10.46 -14.57
C PRO A 442 4.64 -9.75 -13.72
N GLN A 443 4.61 -8.43 -13.80
CA GLN A 443 3.64 -7.61 -13.08
C GLN A 443 3.12 -6.47 -13.95
N VAL A 444 1.99 -5.90 -13.54
CA VAL A 444 1.48 -4.63 -14.05
C VAL A 444 1.84 -3.51 -13.08
N VAL A 445 2.23 -2.35 -13.62
CA VAL A 445 2.44 -1.13 -12.83
C VAL A 445 1.47 -0.06 -13.32
N ARG A 446 0.66 0.49 -12.42
CA ARG A 446 -0.19 1.65 -12.70
C ARG A 446 0.34 2.90 -12.02
N ILE A 447 0.43 3.99 -12.78
CA ILE A 447 0.98 5.27 -12.32
C ILE A 447 -0.04 6.37 -12.59
N MET A 448 -0.32 7.19 -11.57
CA MET A 448 -1.27 8.28 -11.68
C MET A 448 -0.67 9.58 -11.15
N ALA A 449 -0.81 10.65 -11.92
CA ALA A 449 -0.38 11.97 -11.51
C ALA A 449 -1.36 12.65 -10.55
N ILE A 450 -0.80 13.28 -9.51
CA ILE A 450 -1.53 14.13 -8.57
C ILE A 450 -1.55 15.59 -9.06
N GLU A 451 -0.53 16.02 -9.80
CA GLU A 451 -0.40 17.37 -10.35
C GLU A 451 -0.42 17.35 -11.89
N PRO A 452 -0.98 18.38 -12.55
CA PRO A 452 -1.00 18.44 -14.01
C PRO A 452 0.41 18.54 -14.61
N ASN A 453 0.57 18.03 -15.83
CA ASN A 453 1.84 18.04 -16.57
C ASN A 453 3.02 17.39 -15.81
N THR A 454 2.75 16.33 -15.05
CA THR A 454 3.77 15.56 -14.34
C THR A 454 4.49 14.64 -15.32
N SER A 455 5.76 14.94 -15.61
CA SER A 455 6.58 14.13 -16.52
C SER A 455 7.15 12.91 -15.82
N LEU A 456 7.16 11.77 -16.50
CA LEU A 456 7.70 10.49 -16.03
C LEU A 456 8.97 10.09 -16.78
N MET A 457 9.92 9.54 -16.03
CA MET A 457 11.12 8.86 -16.52
C MET A 457 11.26 7.51 -15.85
N PHE A 458 11.81 6.54 -16.58
CA PHE A 458 12.03 5.17 -16.13
C PHE A 458 13.49 4.79 -16.31
N ASP A 459 14.08 4.14 -15.31
CA ASP A 459 15.38 3.49 -15.41
C ASP A 459 15.28 2.02 -14.98
N PRO A 460 15.50 1.05 -15.89
CA PRO A 460 15.82 1.22 -17.31
C PRO A 460 14.65 1.84 -18.11
N GLN A 461 14.95 2.41 -19.28
CA GLN A 461 13.92 3.02 -20.14
C GLN A 461 12.94 1.95 -20.64
N LEU A 462 11.72 1.97 -20.09
CA LEU A 462 10.62 1.04 -20.39
C LEU A 462 9.55 1.66 -21.29
N HIS A 463 9.42 2.97 -21.23
CA HIS A 463 8.40 3.74 -21.94
C HIS A 463 9.03 5.05 -22.41
N ASP A 464 8.53 5.60 -23.52
CA ASP A 464 8.95 6.93 -23.97
C ASP A 464 8.60 7.99 -22.92
N PRO A 465 9.41 9.06 -22.76
CA PRO A 465 9.07 10.14 -21.85
C PRO A 465 7.64 10.63 -22.08
N THR A 466 6.83 10.57 -21.03
CA THR A 466 5.41 10.93 -21.07
C THR A 466 5.08 11.91 -19.96
N SER A 467 3.97 12.63 -20.10
CA SER A 467 3.45 13.50 -19.05
C SER A 467 2.00 13.14 -18.76
N LEU A 468 1.68 13.09 -17.48
CA LEU A 468 0.35 12.74 -16.97
C LEU A 468 -0.25 13.94 -16.24
N SER A 469 -1.57 14.05 -16.31
CA SER A 469 -2.36 15.00 -15.56
C SER A 469 -3.51 14.30 -14.82
N PRO A 470 -4.00 14.87 -13.71
CA PRO A 470 -5.22 14.40 -13.07
C PRO A 470 -6.38 14.35 -14.08
N GLY A 471 -7.06 13.21 -14.15
CA GLY A 471 -8.15 12.97 -15.11
C GLY A 471 -7.76 12.19 -16.37
N ASP A 472 -6.47 12.01 -16.66
CA ASP A 472 -6.00 11.18 -17.79
C ASP A 472 -6.24 9.67 -17.56
N GLY A 473 -6.56 9.28 -16.32
CA GLY A 473 -6.53 7.89 -15.85
C GLY A 473 -5.11 7.44 -15.50
N PRO A 474 -4.94 6.20 -15.00
CA PRO A 474 -3.62 5.65 -14.74
C PRO A 474 -2.90 5.30 -16.05
N LEU A 475 -1.61 5.62 -16.15
CA LEU A 475 -0.70 4.98 -17.10
C LEU A 475 -0.51 3.54 -16.66
N GLN A 476 -0.87 2.58 -17.52
CA GLN A 476 -0.69 1.15 -17.29
C GLN A 476 0.53 0.64 -18.05
N LEU A 477 1.50 0.08 -17.33
CA LEU A 477 2.65 -0.63 -17.88
C LEU A 477 2.45 -2.13 -17.64
N GLU A 478 2.38 -2.91 -18.70
CA GLU A 478 2.15 -4.37 -18.66
C GLU A 478 3.45 -5.15 -18.92
N ASP A 479 3.46 -6.43 -18.56
CA ASP A 479 4.58 -7.35 -18.80
C ASP A 479 5.92 -6.87 -18.21
N ILE A 480 5.86 -6.24 -17.03
CA ILE A 480 7.05 -5.74 -16.35
C ILE A 480 7.80 -6.90 -15.71
N LYS A 481 8.88 -7.32 -16.35
CA LYS A 481 9.76 -8.44 -15.95
C LYS A 481 11.07 -8.04 -15.30
N GLN A 482 11.30 -6.74 -15.11
CA GLN A 482 12.54 -6.21 -14.53
C GLN A 482 12.25 -5.13 -13.48
N ASP A 483 13.18 -5.00 -12.54
CA ASP A 483 13.14 -3.94 -11.52
C ASP A 483 13.30 -2.57 -12.18
N LEU A 484 12.55 -1.58 -11.70
CA LEU A 484 12.57 -0.24 -12.29
C LEU A 484 12.55 0.88 -11.26
N HIS A 485 13.23 1.96 -11.61
CA HIS A 485 13.19 3.24 -10.93
C HIS A 485 12.26 4.19 -11.70
N ILE A 486 11.23 4.69 -11.02
CA ILE A 486 10.27 5.66 -11.56
C ILE A 486 10.62 7.03 -10.95
N ILE A 487 10.89 7.99 -11.83
CA ILE A 487 11.19 9.37 -11.47
C ILE A 487 10.12 10.27 -12.08
N ALA A 488 9.52 11.12 -11.25
CA ALA A 488 8.48 12.04 -11.66
C ALA A 488 8.86 13.51 -11.33
N SER A 489 8.38 14.46 -12.14
CA SER A 489 8.56 15.90 -11.84
C SER A 489 7.57 16.40 -10.77
N GLY A 490 6.43 15.74 -10.65
CA GLY A 490 5.34 15.97 -9.68
C GLY A 490 5.01 14.70 -8.90
N PRO A 491 4.21 14.80 -7.82
CA PRO A 491 3.79 13.65 -7.03
C PRO A 491 2.92 12.69 -7.87
N VAL A 492 3.22 11.40 -7.78
CA VAL A 492 2.50 10.32 -8.49
C VAL A 492 2.18 9.18 -7.55
N LEU A 493 0.96 8.64 -7.63
CA LEU A 493 0.59 7.40 -6.97
C LEU A 493 1.00 6.22 -7.86
N VAL A 494 1.65 5.22 -7.28
CA VAL A 494 2.17 4.05 -8.00
C VAL A 494 1.67 2.78 -7.32
N ALA A 495 1.00 1.91 -8.08
CA ALA A 495 0.59 0.57 -7.64
C ALA A 495 1.21 -0.50 -8.53
N GLN A 496 1.56 -1.62 -7.91
CA GLN A 496 2.07 -2.84 -8.53
C GLN A 496 1.02 -3.93 -8.38
N TYR A 497 0.75 -4.67 -9.46
CA TYR A 497 -0.23 -5.75 -9.47
C TYR A 497 0.45 -7.03 -9.95
N MET A 498 0.33 -8.11 -9.18
CA MET A 498 0.64 -9.44 -9.71
C MET A 498 -0.34 -9.82 -10.82
N GLU A 499 0.10 -10.68 -11.73
CA GLU A 499 -0.71 -11.11 -12.87
C GLU A 499 -1.49 -12.40 -12.58
N GLY A 500 -2.54 -12.65 -13.37
CA GLY A 500 -3.40 -13.83 -13.19
C GLY A 500 -2.66 -15.15 -13.40
N GLY A 501 -2.97 -16.15 -12.57
CA GLY A 501 -2.31 -17.47 -12.54
C GLY A 501 -2.21 -18.22 -13.87
N SER A 502 -3.05 -17.91 -14.86
CA SER A 502 -2.96 -18.50 -16.21
C SER A 502 -1.72 -18.07 -17.00
N LEU A 503 -1.06 -16.98 -16.58
CA LEU A 503 0.23 -16.56 -17.13
C LEU A 503 1.42 -17.22 -16.41
N MET A 504 1.17 -17.88 -15.28
CA MET A 504 2.19 -18.49 -14.44
C MET A 504 2.43 -19.93 -14.91
N SER A 505 3.69 -20.30 -15.11
CA SER A 505 4.06 -21.61 -15.68
C SER A 505 3.70 -22.82 -14.78
N ASP A 506 3.57 -22.58 -13.47
CA ASP A 506 3.21 -23.56 -12.45
C ASP A 506 1.76 -23.39 -11.96
N GLY A 507 1.00 -22.42 -12.52
CA GLY A 507 -0.35 -22.09 -12.09
C GLY A 507 -0.45 -21.52 -10.67
N LYS A 508 0.69 -21.18 -10.04
CA LYS A 508 0.69 -20.58 -8.70
C LYS A 508 0.54 -19.08 -8.77
N GLY A 509 -0.27 -18.56 -7.86
CA GLY A 509 -0.61 -17.16 -7.78
C GLY A 509 -1.70 -16.68 -8.74
N ASP A 510 -2.01 -15.41 -8.59
CA ASP A 510 -3.12 -14.65 -9.17
C ASP A 510 -2.93 -13.18 -8.77
N PRO A 511 -3.86 -12.26 -9.12
CA PRO A 511 -3.60 -10.84 -8.91
C PRO A 511 -3.65 -10.41 -7.45
N SER A 512 -2.64 -9.66 -7.00
CA SER A 512 -2.65 -8.96 -5.72
C SER A 512 -2.05 -7.57 -5.88
N GLU A 513 -2.48 -6.60 -5.06
CA GLU A 513 -2.16 -5.18 -5.21
C GLU A 513 -1.29 -4.63 -4.05
N SER A 514 -0.21 -3.93 -4.40
CA SER A 514 0.53 -3.13 -3.42
C SER A 514 0.97 -1.78 -3.95
N LEU A 515 0.75 -0.75 -3.15
CA LEU A 515 1.29 0.58 -3.41
C LEU A 515 2.82 0.53 -3.28
N ALA A 516 3.51 1.10 -4.26
CA ALA A 516 4.94 1.32 -4.15
C ALA A 516 5.20 2.40 -3.09
N ILE A 517 6.22 2.17 -2.26
CA ILE A 517 6.60 3.10 -1.20
C ILE A 517 7.50 4.19 -1.81
N PRO A 518 7.17 5.49 -1.66
CA PRO A 518 8.08 6.54 -2.09
C PRO A 518 9.39 6.45 -1.31
N THR A 519 10.54 6.56 -1.97
CA THR A 519 11.86 6.39 -1.34
C THR A 519 12.09 7.23 -0.06
N PRO A 520 11.61 8.49 0.04
CA PRO A 520 11.71 9.27 1.28
C PRO A 520 11.02 8.63 2.50
N GLN A 521 10.02 7.76 2.27
CA GLN A 521 9.24 7.08 3.30
C GLN A 521 9.86 5.75 3.76
N PHE A 522 11.02 5.36 3.23
CA PHE A 522 11.75 4.17 3.66
C PHE A 522 12.16 4.26 5.14
N ARG A 523 12.28 3.10 5.80
CA ARG A 523 12.52 2.98 7.24
C ARG A 523 13.73 2.13 7.55
N LYS A 524 14.08 2.09 8.83
CA LYS A 524 15.24 1.36 9.36
C LYS A 524 14.88 -0.01 9.92
N ASP A 525 13.60 -0.25 10.19
CA ASP A 525 13.12 -1.45 10.84
C ASP A 525 11.66 -1.71 10.47
N TYR A 526 11.31 -2.99 10.42
CA TYR A 526 9.98 -3.50 10.16
C TYR A 526 9.70 -4.76 10.97
N LEU A 527 8.47 -4.85 11.49
CA LEU A 527 7.89 -6.05 12.10
C LEU A 527 6.62 -6.41 11.32
N PHE A 528 6.64 -7.52 10.59
CA PHE A 528 5.62 -7.88 9.61
C PHE A 528 5.27 -9.38 9.66
N LEU A 529 4.17 -9.77 9.01
CA LEU A 529 3.69 -11.16 8.97
C LEU A 529 3.68 -11.76 7.57
N ALA A 530 4.17 -12.98 7.47
CA ALA A 530 3.89 -13.86 6.34
C ALA A 530 2.97 -14.99 6.82
N PRO A 531 1.72 -15.12 6.32
CA PRO A 531 0.83 -16.16 6.81
C PRO A 531 1.39 -17.55 6.51
N ALA A 532 1.46 -18.40 7.53
CA ALA A 532 2.06 -19.73 7.42
C ALA A 532 1.25 -20.70 6.55
N THR A 533 0.02 -20.34 6.17
CA THR A 533 -0.80 -21.19 5.30
C THR A 533 -0.32 -21.19 3.87
N TYR A 534 0.33 -20.12 3.38
CA TYR A 534 0.85 -20.01 2.01
C TYR A 534 2.01 -20.97 1.76
N ASP A 535 2.13 -21.49 0.53
CA ASP A 535 3.19 -22.44 0.19
C ASP A 535 4.57 -21.81 0.41
N GLN A 536 4.70 -20.55 -0.02
CA GLN A 536 5.91 -19.77 0.11
C GLN A 536 5.60 -18.29 0.22
N SER A 537 6.35 -17.63 1.10
CA SER A 537 6.31 -16.17 1.26
C SER A 537 7.69 -15.60 1.08
N TYR A 538 7.74 -14.38 0.57
CA TYR A 538 8.96 -13.69 0.22
C TYR A 538 8.92 -12.25 0.76
N VAL A 539 10.11 -11.68 0.90
CA VAL A 539 10.30 -10.25 1.07
C VAL A 539 11.27 -9.73 0.02
N ASN A 540 10.85 -8.70 -0.70
CA ASN A 540 11.76 -7.87 -1.49
C ASN A 540 12.27 -6.75 -0.59
N VAL A 541 13.60 -6.59 -0.52
CA VAL A 541 14.30 -5.61 0.31
C VAL A 541 15.03 -4.64 -0.61
N ILE A 542 14.57 -3.39 -0.65
CA ILE A 542 15.09 -2.33 -1.52
C ILE A 542 16.00 -1.42 -0.70
N ALA A 543 17.29 -1.42 -0.99
CA ALA A 543 18.26 -0.68 -0.20
C ALA A 543 19.42 -0.13 -1.05
N PRO A 544 20.11 0.94 -0.60
CA PRO A 544 21.36 1.36 -1.20
C PRO A 544 22.39 0.21 -1.20
N PRO A 545 23.23 0.07 -2.23
CA PRO A 545 24.27 -0.97 -2.26
C PRO A 545 25.18 -0.93 -1.03
N GLY A 546 25.49 -2.09 -0.48
CA GLY A 546 26.35 -2.21 0.71
C GLY A 546 25.64 -1.94 2.05
N THR A 547 24.33 -1.67 2.03
CA THR A 547 23.54 -1.55 3.27
C THR A 547 23.57 -2.87 4.04
N ALA A 548 24.03 -2.83 5.29
CA ALA A 548 23.98 -3.99 6.17
C ALA A 548 22.56 -4.18 6.73
N ILE A 549 21.91 -5.28 6.37
CA ILE A 549 20.53 -5.61 6.76
C ILE A 549 20.52 -6.97 7.45
N THR A 550 19.77 -7.09 8.55
CA THR A 550 19.49 -8.35 9.23
C THR A 550 18.02 -8.71 9.13
N LEU A 551 17.71 -9.91 8.67
CA LEU A 551 16.38 -10.52 8.65
C LEU A 551 16.36 -11.65 9.68
N ASP A 552 15.46 -11.59 10.66
CA ASP A 552 15.32 -12.56 11.76
C ASP A 552 16.64 -12.82 12.50
N GLY A 553 17.40 -11.75 12.70
CA GLY A 553 18.73 -11.77 13.34
C GLY A 553 19.85 -12.33 12.45
N GLN A 554 19.56 -12.75 11.22
CA GLN A 554 20.56 -13.23 10.26
C GLN A 554 20.92 -12.14 9.24
N PRO A 555 22.21 -11.86 8.99
CA PRO A 555 22.60 -10.87 7.99
C PRO A 555 22.26 -11.35 6.58
N LEU A 556 21.75 -10.45 5.74
CA LEU A 556 21.64 -10.68 4.31
C LEU A 556 23.02 -10.56 3.66
N ALA A 557 23.35 -11.48 2.75
CA ALA A 557 24.65 -11.46 2.09
C ALA A 557 24.68 -10.33 1.05
N PRO A 558 25.81 -9.61 0.85
CA PRO A 558 25.92 -8.63 -0.22
C PRO A 558 25.64 -9.20 -1.62
N SER A 559 25.89 -10.49 -1.83
CA SER A 559 25.58 -11.21 -3.06
C SER A 559 24.08 -11.47 -3.28
N ASP A 560 23.24 -11.28 -2.26
CA ASP A 560 21.78 -11.37 -2.39
C ASP A 560 21.20 -10.16 -3.15
N PHE A 561 21.94 -9.06 -3.24
CA PHE A 561 21.47 -7.79 -3.79
C PHE A 561 21.84 -7.64 -5.27
N ALA A 562 20.82 -7.45 -6.12
CA ALA A 562 20.96 -7.08 -7.52
C ALA A 562 20.68 -5.57 -7.71
N PRO A 563 21.44 -4.85 -8.54
CA PRO A 563 21.19 -3.43 -8.79
C PRO A 563 19.82 -3.23 -9.47
N ILE A 564 19.14 -2.14 -9.11
CA ILE A 564 17.91 -1.68 -9.78
C ILE A 564 18.28 -0.54 -10.72
N GLY A 565 17.82 -0.61 -11.97
CA GLY A 565 18.15 0.38 -12.98
C GLY A 565 19.62 0.31 -13.44
N THR A 566 19.99 1.26 -14.30
CA THR A 566 21.35 1.42 -14.84
C THR A 566 22.25 2.21 -13.89
N GLY A 567 21.68 3.06 -13.04
CA GLY A 567 22.43 3.89 -12.09
C GLY A 567 23.02 3.14 -10.90
N GLY A 568 22.47 1.98 -10.54
CA GLY A 568 22.94 1.16 -9.41
C GLY A 568 22.88 1.89 -8.06
N THR A 569 22.05 2.91 -7.90
CA THR A 569 21.90 3.70 -6.66
C THR A 569 21.11 2.96 -5.59
N MET A 570 20.25 2.03 -6.01
CA MET A 570 19.54 1.08 -5.17
C MET A 570 19.76 -0.33 -5.71
N SER A 571 19.55 -1.29 -4.82
CA SER A 571 19.58 -2.71 -5.11
C SER A 571 18.43 -3.42 -4.40
N VAL A 572 18.01 -4.56 -4.94
CA VAL A 572 17.00 -5.43 -4.34
C VAL A 572 17.59 -6.77 -3.94
N ALA A 573 17.31 -7.20 -2.71
CA ALA A 573 17.43 -8.60 -2.32
C ALA A 573 16.04 -9.22 -2.25
N ARG A 574 15.88 -10.44 -2.76
CA ARG A 574 14.64 -11.20 -2.70
C ARG A 574 14.85 -12.42 -1.84
N LYS A 575 14.20 -12.48 -0.68
CA LYS A 575 14.42 -13.55 0.29
C LYS A 575 13.16 -14.36 0.46
N LEU A 576 13.27 -15.67 0.24
CA LEU A 576 12.30 -16.63 0.74
C LEU A 576 12.30 -16.55 2.27
N LEU A 577 11.13 -16.35 2.85
CA LEU A 577 10.94 -16.28 4.28
C LEU A 577 10.90 -17.69 4.88
N ALA A 578 11.37 -17.81 6.12
CA ALA A 578 11.14 -19.03 6.88
C ALA A 578 9.61 -19.24 7.07
N PRO A 579 9.11 -20.48 7.16
CA PRO A 579 7.70 -20.78 7.36
C PRO A 579 7.26 -20.49 8.81
N THR A 580 7.43 -19.24 9.23
CA THR A 580 7.05 -18.69 10.53
C THR A 580 6.17 -17.48 10.27
N GLU A 581 5.21 -17.21 11.16
CA GLU A 581 4.28 -16.10 10.92
C GLU A 581 4.90 -14.71 11.12
N VAL A 582 6.02 -14.59 11.85
CA VAL A 582 6.54 -13.31 12.32
C VAL A 582 7.95 -13.11 11.83
N HIS A 583 8.19 -11.96 11.20
CA HIS A 583 9.50 -11.59 10.70
C HIS A 583 9.90 -10.19 11.16
N LYS A 584 11.18 -10.04 11.48
CA LYS A 584 11.78 -8.76 11.84
C LYS A 584 12.95 -8.48 10.91
N ILE A 585 12.98 -7.29 10.31
CA ILE A 585 14.09 -6.88 9.45
C ILE A 585 14.57 -5.48 9.83
N GLU A 586 15.88 -5.29 9.95
CA GLU A 586 16.48 -4.09 10.54
C GLU A 586 17.79 -3.68 9.83
N SER A 587 18.08 -2.37 9.86
CA SER A 587 19.31 -1.77 9.38
C SER A 587 19.60 -0.42 10.06
N ALA A 588 20.84 0.04 10.00
CA ALA A 588 21.19 1.41 10.40
C ALA A 588 20.76 2.47 9.35
N GLN A 589 20.69 2.07 8.07
CA GLN A 589 20.26 2.92 6.95
C GLN A 589 18.81 2.64 6.59
N LYS A 590 18.16 3.60 5.91
CA LYS A 590 16.77 3.43 5.46
C LYS A 590 16.71 2.51 4.23
N PHE A 591 15.75 1.59 4.22
CA PHE A 591 15.43 0.68 3.13
C PHE A 591 13.90 0.51 3.05
N GLY A 592 13.39 -0.03 1.95
CA GLY A 592 11.97 -0.36 1.76
C GLY A 592 11.75 -1.86 1.68
N ILE A 593 10.56 -2.33 2.04
CA ILE A 593 10.18 -3.74 1.86
C ILE A 593 8.80 -3.92 1.25
N VAL A 594 8.66 -4.94 0.41
CA VAL A 594 7.38 -5.46 -0.08
C VAL A 594 7.31 -6.93 0.30
N VAL A 595 6.23 -7.32 0.96
CA VAL A 595 6.00 -8.69 1.43
C VAL A 595 4.92 -9.30 0.57
N TYR A 596 5.12 -10.54 0.14
CA TYR A 596 4.15 -11.26 -0.69
C TYR A 596 4.27 -12.76 -0.51
N GLY A 597 3.27 -13.51 -0.96
CA GLY A 597 3.30 -14.97 -0.96
C GLY A 597 2.48 -15.58 -2.07
N PHE A 598 2.72 -16.87 -2.31
CA PHE A 598 2.10 -17.66 -3.37
C PHE A 598 1.48 -18.92 -2.79
N GLY A 599 0.30 -19.28 -3.28
CA GLY A 599 -0.33 -20.58 -3.15
C GLY A 599 -0.89 -21.07 -4.48
N ASP A 600 -1.63 -22.17 -4.45
CA ASP A 600 -2.37 -22.66 -5.62
C ASP A 600 -3.50 -21.66 -5.95
N TYR A 601 -3.39 -20.94 -7.07
CA TYR A 601 -4.33 -19.89 -7.50
C TYR A 601 -4.68 -18.87 -6.40
N THR A 602 -3.66 -18.34 -5.72
CA THR A 602 -3.79 -17.32 -4.67
C THR A 602 -2.47 -16.61 -4.37
N THR A 603 -2.54 -15.33 -4.04
CA THR A 603 -1.43 -14.50 -3.58
C THR A 603 -1.85 -13.59 -2.45
N TYR A 604 -0.88 -12.86 -1.91
CA TYR A 604 -1.09 -11.61 -1.18
C TYR A 604 0.13 -10.74 -1.40
N MET A 605 -0.02 -9.42 -1.30
CA MET A 605 1.08 -8.48 -1.45
C MET A 605 0.77 -7.19 -0.70
N TYR A 606 1.72 -6.69 0.08
CA TYR A 606 1.53 -5.41 0.77
C TYR A 606 2.86 -4.69 1.03
N PRO A 607 2.85 -3.36 1.19
CA PRO A 607 4.03 -2.63 1.62
C PRO A 607 4.31 -2.98 3.09
N GLY A 608 5.51 -3.46 3.42
CA GLY A 608 5.76 -3.94 4.79
C GLY A 608 5.77 -2.84 5.85
N GLY A 609 5.80 -1.57 5.44
CA GLY A 609 5.66 -0.39 6.29
C GLY A 609 6.21 0.85 5.62
N LEU A 610 5.92 2.03 6.17
CA LEU A 610 6.45 3.30 5.68
C LEU A 610 6.36 4.41 6.72
N ASP A 611 7.26 5.38 6.63
CA ASP A 611 7.00 6.70 7.20
C ASP A 611 5.84 7.36 6.43
N LEU A 612 5.15 8.27 7.08
CA LEU A 612 4.01 9.02 6.51
C LEU A 612 4.30 10.52 6.61
N GLU A 613 5.58 10.87 6.41
CA GLU A 613 6.03 12.26 6.39
C GLU A 613 5.31 13.02 5.29
N ARG A 614 4.96 14.28 5.56
CA ARG A 614 4.37 15.15 4.53
C ARG A 614 5.46 15.62 3.59
N ILE A 615 5.62 14.93 2.47
CA ILE A 615 6.64 15.20 1.45
C ILE A 615 6.09 15.94 0.23
N THR A 616 4.76 16.11 0.18
CA THR A 616 4.03 16.84 -0.85
C THR A 616 3.09 17.86 -0.21
N ALA A 617 2.99 19.06 -0.78
CA ALA A 617 2.02 20.04 -0.34
C ALA A 617 0.60 19.55 -0.68
N ALA A 618 -0.32 19.59 0.28
CA ALA A 618 -1.72 19.28 0.02
C ALA A 618 -2.26 20.20 -1.09
N PRO A 619 -2.99 19.68 -2.09
CA PRO A 619 -3.68 20.53 -3.04
C PRO A 619 -4.60 21.48 -2.27
N PRO A 620 -4.67 22.78 -2.62
CA PRO A 620 -5.59 23.69 -1.96
C PRO A 620 -7.02 23.16 -2.10
N PRO A 621 -7.87 23.26 -1.06
CA PRO A 621 -9.28 22.90 -1.18
C PRO A 621 -9.90 23.72 -2.31
N LYS A 622 -10.46 23.05 -3.32
CA LYS A 622 -11.19 23.67 -4.43
C LYS A 622 -12.57 24.14 -3.99
#